data_AF-A0A4R5QAP9-F1
#
_entry.id   AF-A0A4R5QAP9-F1
#
_cell.length_a   1.000
_cell.length_b   1.000
_cell.length_c   1.000
_cell.angle_alpha   90.00
_cell.angle_beta   90.00
_cell.angle_gamma   90.00
#
_symmetry.space_group_name_H-M   'P 1'
#
loop_
_entity.id
_entity.type
_entity.pdbx_description
1 polymer ?
#
loop_
_entity_poly.entity_id
_entity_poly.type
_entity_poly.pdbx_seq_one_letter_code
_entity_poly.pdbx_strand_id
1 'polypeptide(L)'
;MPSRRALLLLPLAAAACGSPEPAYVPPGPMRFDHLTPLSLNVAAIEVAVGGPPAQAGDIGARLLPSPVEAVRTMGQDRLLAVGTTGEARFVVTEAAMIQGRDSLTCLVGCRLEILSAEGQRLGFVEAQSRRAVSGSDAGRPRAAEALLRNAMDDLNVEFEFQLRRTLKDWLVKSAPGPDGTLPAAPPAGGVTVEPLPKT
;
A
#
# COMPACT_ATOMS: atom_id res chain seq x y z
N MET A 1 78.17 25.90 19.12
CA MET A 1 77.66 24.96 18.10
C MET A 1 76.45 24.22 18.65
N PRO A 2 75.20 24.56 18.30
CA PRO A 2 74.03 23.82 18.81
C PRO A 2 73.44 22.95 17.70
N SER A 3 73.50 21.62 17.84
CA SER A 3 72.76 20.68 17.00
C SER A 3 71.55 20.17 17.78
N ARG A 4 70.43 20.89 17.64
CA ARG A 4 69.10 20.46 18.09
C ARG A 4 68.58 19.41 17.10
N ARG A 5 68.31 18.20 17.58
CA ARG A 5 67.47 17.21 16.87
C ARG A 5 66.45 16.64 17.83
N ALA A 6 65.33 17.34 17.96
CA ALA A 6 64.12 16.80 18.54
C ALA A 6 63.35 16.10 17.42
N LEU A 7 63.30 14.77 17.45
CA LEU A 7 62.41 13.99 16.59
C LEU A 7 61.00 14.10 17.20
N LEU A 8 60.12 14.83 16.54
CA LEU A 8 58.68 14.87 16.84
C LEU A 8 58.04 13.60 16.27
N LEU A 9 57.62 12.70 17.16
CA LEU A 9 56.68 11.63 16.86
C LEU A 9 55.27 12.24 16.79
N LEU A 10 54.70 12.29 15.58
CA LEU A 10 53.31 12.70 15.34
C LEU A 10 52.40 11.45 15.41
N PRO A 11 51.44 11.36 16.33
CA PRO A 11 50.38 10.36 16.22
C PRO A 11 49.33 10.86 15.23
N LEU A 12 49.15 10.16 14.11
CA LEU A 12 47.97 10.34 13.25
C LEU A 12 46.75 9.77 13.99
N ALA A 13 46.02 10.63 14.70
CA ALA A 13 44.69 10.32 15.20
C ALA A 13 43.68 10.44 14.05
N ALA A 14 43.36 9.31 13.40
CA ALA A 14 42.22 9.24 12.48
C ALA A 14 40.92 9.31 13.29
N ALA A 15 40.37 10.51 13.43
CA ALA A 15 39.01 10.69 13.93
C ALA A 15 38.03 10.22 12.84
N ALA A 16 37.55 8.99 12.97
CA ALA A 16 36.42 8.48 12.20
C ALA A 16 35.17 9.28 12.63
N CYS A 17 34.80 10.30 11.85
CA CYS A 17 33.52 10.98 11.96
C CYS A 17 32.39 10.03 11.52
N GLY A 18 32.04 9.07 12.36
CA GLY A 18 30.76 8.39 12.29
C GLY A 18 29.74 9.27 12.97
N SER A 19 28.98 10.07 12.20
CA SER A 19 27.81 10.74 12.74
C SER A 19 26.86 9.67 13.29
N PRO A 20 26.37 9.77 14.54
CA PRO A 20 25.45 8.80 15.09
C PRO A 20 24.21 8.74 14.21
N GLU A 21 23.85 7.51 13.79
CA GLU A 21 22.64 7.29 13.02
C GLU A 21 21.44 7.84 13.82
N PRO A 22 20.58 8.68 13.22
CA PRO A 22 19.44 9.25 13.92
C PRO A 22 18.58 8.14 14.53
N ALA A 23 18.06 8.40 15.73
CA ALA A 23 17.21 7.44 16.43
C ALA A 23 16.04 7.02 15.54
N TYR A 24 15.91 5.72 15.32
CA TYR A 24 14.85 5.18 14.48
C TYR A 24 13.48 5.38 15.12
N VAL A 25 12.58 6.04 14.37
CA VAL A 25 11.15 6.09 14.69
C VAL A 25 10.46 5.03 13.83
N PRO A 26 9.78 4.03 14.42
CA PRO A 26 9.01 3.07 13.64
C PRO A 26 7.97 3.82 12.81
N PRO A 27 7.86 3.52 11.50
CA PRO A 27 6.83 4.13 10.70
C PRO A 27 5.47 3.71 11.27
N GLY A 28 4.51 4.62 11.21
CA GLY A 28 3.13 4.32 11.58
C GLY A 28 2.56 3.15 10.76
N PRO A 29 1.36 2.67 11.14
CA PRO A 29 0.69 1.61 10.39
C PRO A 29 0.59 1.98 8.91
N MET A 30 0.73 1.00 8.03
CA MET A 30 0.58 1.22 6.59
C MET A 30 -0.90 1.43 6.28
N ARG A 31 -1.31 2.70 6.22
CA ARG A 31 -2.70 3.16 6.01
C ARG A 31 -2.76 4.05 4.79
N PHE A 32 -3.90 4.01 4.09
CA PHE A 32 -4.16 4.80 2.88
C PHE A 32 -5.40 5.69 3.02
N ASP A 33 -6.02 5.71 4.21
CA ASP A 33 -7.22 6.49 4.55
C ASP A 33 -6.97 8.02 4.60
N HIS A 34 -5.70 8.45 4.60
CA HIS A 34 -5.31 9.84 4.43
C HIS A 34 -5.37 10.33 2.98
N LEU A 35 -5.54 9.43 2.00
CA LEU A 35 -5.70 9.76 0.59
C LEU A 35 -7.18 9.96 0.24
N THR A 36 -7.45 10.69 -0.85
CA THR A 36 -8.82 10.83 -1.36
C THR A 36 -9.42 9.45 -1.68
N PRO A 37 -10.60 9.12 -1.09
CA PRO A 37 -11.32 7.90 -1.39
C PRO A 37 -11.72 7.80 -2.86
N LEU A 38 -11.79 6.57 -3.35
CA LEU A 38 -12.19 6.20 -4.69
C LEU A 38 -13.63 5.66 -4.61
N SER A 39 -14.59 6.58 -4.70
CA SER A 39 -16.02 6.25 -4.63
C SER A 39 -16.49 5.61 -5.93
N LEU A 40 -17.01 4.39 -5.83
CA LEU A 40 -17.53 3.59 -6.92
C LEU A 40 -19.05 3.53 -6.89
N ASN A 41 -19.68 3.72 -8.05
CA ASN A 41 -21.11 3.53 -8.23
C ASN A 41 -21.47 2.03 -8.30
N VAL A 42 -21.26 1.34 -7.18
CA VAL A 42 -21.64 -0.06 -6.94
C VAL A 42 -22.31 -0.18 -5.58
N ALA A 43 -23.16 -1.20 -5.38
CA ALA A 43 -23.86 -1.41 -4.10
C ALA A 43 -22.92 -1.89 -2.99
N ALA A 44 -21.93 -2.71 -3.34
CA ALA A 44 -21.00 -3.31 -2.39
C ALA A 44 -19.60 -3.47 -2.98
N ILE A 45 -18.62 -3.57 -2.10
CA ILE A 45 -17.24 -3.90 -2.45
C ILE A 45 -16.81 -5.10 -1.62
N GLU A 46 -16.41 -6.17 -2.29
CA GLU A 46 -15.75 -7.32 -1.68
C GLU A 46 -14.23 -7.15 -1.83
N VAL A 47 -13.53 -7.13 -0.69
CA VAL A 47 -12.07 -7.24 -0.67
C VAL A 47 -11.71 -8.69 -0.33
N ALA A 48 -11.20 -9.42 -1.32
CA ALA A 48 -10.91 -10.84 -1.16
C ALA A 48 -9.84 -11.09 -0.09
N VAL A 49 -10.09 -12.08 0.77
CA VAL A 49 -9.15 -12.46 1.85
C VAL A 49 -7.93 -13.22 1.30
N GLY A 50 -8.08 -13.91 0.17
CA GLY A 50 -7.01 -14.70 -0.45
C GLY A 50 -5.84 -13.86 -0.99
N GLY A 51 -4.79 -14.57 -1.42
CA GLY A 51 -3.65 -14.00 -2.11
C GLY A 51 -3.03 -15.02 -3.06
N PRO A 52 -2.08 -14.60 -3.90
CA PRO A 52 -1.35 -15.51 -4.78
C PRO A 52 -0.57 -16.56 -3.98
N PRO A 53 -0.25 -17.72 -4.58
CA PRO A 53 0.56 -18.73 -3.92
C PRO A 53 1.96 -18.20 -3.60
N ALA A 54 2.55 -18.70 -2.50
CA ALA A 54 3.89 -18.34 -2.09
C ALA A 54 4.94 -18.71 -3.15
N GLN A 55 5.94 -17.85 -3.31
CA GLN A 55 7.03 -18.04 -4.27
C GLN A 55 8.30 -18.54 -3.55
N ALA A 56 9.18 -19.22 -4.28
CA ALA A 56 10.46 -19.65 -3.71
C ALA A 56 11.32 -18.44 -3.31
N GLY A 57 11.89 -18.48 -2.10
CA GLY A 57 12.67 -17.35 -1.58
C GLY A 57 11.82 -16.17 -1.10
N ASP A 58 10.50 -16.31 -1.06
CA ASP A 58 9.60 -15.30 -0.51
C ASP A 58 9.70 -15.25 1.02
N ILE A 59 10.10 -14.09 1.54
CA ILE A 59 10.14 -13.78 2.96
C ILE A 59 8.96 -12.88 3.39
N GLY A 60 8.02 -12.62 2.49
CA GLY A 60 6.88 -11.71 2.66
C GLY A 60 6.05 -11.96 3.91
N ALA A 61 5.83 -13.23 4.27
CA ALA A 61 5.06 -13.62 5.45
C ALA A 61 5.73 -13.25 6.79
N ARG A 62 7.01 -12.83 6.78
CA ARG A 62 7.74 -12.38 7.97
C ARG A 62 7.61 -10.87 8.21
N LEU A 63 7.13 -10.12 7.23
CA LEU A 63 6.93 -8.69 7.33
C LEU A 63 5.60 -8.39 8.04
N LEU A 64 5.54 -7.23 8.68
CA LEU A 64 4.32 -6.71 9.31
C LEU A 64 4.08 -5.26 8.84
N PRO A 65 3.02 -4.99 8.06
CA PRO A 65 2.14 -5.98 7.41
C PRO A 65 2.89 -6.83 6.36
N SER A 66 2.38 -8.02 6.07
CA SER A 66 2.84 -8.78 4.90
C SER A 66 2.44 -8.10 3.59
N PRO A 67 3.07 -8.41 2.44
CA PRO A 67 2.71 -7.83 1.16
C PRO A 67 1.23 -8.02 0.79
N VAL A 68 0.64 -9.19 1.08
CA VAL A 68 -0.80 -9.45 0.83
C VAL A 68 -1.67 -8.53 1.70
N GLU A 69 -1.34 -8.39 2.99
CA GLU A 69 -2.09 -7.53 3.91
C GLU A 69 -1.97 -6.05 3.55
N ALA A 70 -0.81 -5.61 3.08
CA ALA A 70 -0.58 -4.25 2.61
C ALA A 70 -1.48 -3.89 1.43
N VAL A 71 -1.53 -4.75 0.40
CA VAL A 71 -2.42 -4.56 -0.76
C VAL A 71 -3.89 -4.60 -0.35
N ARG A 72 -4.27 -5.49 0.56
CA ARG A 72 -5.64 -5.57 1.10
C ARG A 72 -6.03 -4.30 1.85
N THR A 73 -5.13 -3.80 2.69
CA THR A 73 -5.35 -2.56 3.45
C THR A 73 -5.55 -1.38 2.53
N MET A 74 -4.78 -1.29 1.43
CA MET A 74 -5.00 -0.27 0.39
C MET A 74 -6.40 -0.36 -0.21
N GLY A 75 -6.88 -1.54 -0.58
CA GLY A 75 -8.24 -1.73 -1.10
C GLY A 75 -9.31 -1.31 -0.09
N GLN A 76 -9.17 -1.69 1.17
CA GLN A 76 -10.10 -1.38 2.27
C GLN A 76 -10.14 0.12 2.61
N ASP A 77 -8.98 0.78 2.63
CA ASP A 77 -8.88 2.18 3.02
C ASP A 77 -9.31 3.13 1.89
N ARG A 78 -9.12 2.72 0.63
CA ARG A 78 -9.32 3.61 -0.51
C ARG A 78 -10.65 3.44 -1.22
N LEU A 79 -11.21 2.24 -1.28
CA LEU A 79 -12.41 1.99 -2.08
C LEU A 79 -13.68 2.23 -1.25
N LEU A 80 -14.63 2.95 -1.84
CA LEU A 80 -15.89 3.29 -1.19
C LEU A 80 -17.09 2.96 -2.09
N ALA A 81 -18.04 2.17 -1.60
CA ALA A 81 -19.27 1.87 -2.31
C ALA A 81 -20.31 2.98 -2.06
N VAL A 82 -20.81 3.60 -3.12
CA VAL A 82 -21.83 4.67 -3.02
C VAL A 82 -23.03 4.46 -3.95
N GLY A 83 -23.03 3.38 -4.73
CA GLY A 83 -24.11 3.04 -5.65
C GLY A 83 -25.19 2.19 -4.99
N THR A 84 -26.14 1.72 -5.81
CA THR A 84 -27.30 0.92 -5.37
C THR A 84 -27.40 -0.44 -6.05
N THR A 85 -26.64 -0.68 -7.12
CA THR A 85 -26.66 -1.92 -7.88
C THR A 85 -25.23 -2.40 -8.19
N GLY A 86 -25.09 -3.70 -8.46
CA GLY A 86 -23.80 -4.32 -8.79
C GLY A 86 -22.83 -4.38 -7.62
N GLU A 87 -21.66 -4.97 -7.87
CA GLU A 87 -20.61 -5.21 -6.88
C GLU A 87 -19.24 -4.93 -7.50
N ALA A 88 -18.27 -4.47 -6.71
CA ALA A 88 -16.88 -4.50 -7.12
C ALA A 88 -16.08 -5.52 -6.29
N ARG A 89 -15.25 -6.32 -6.95
CA ARG A 89 -14.37 -7.28 -6.30
C ARG A 89 -12.92 -6.87 -6.44
N PHE A 90 -12.27 -6.62 -5.31
CA PHE A 90 -10.84 -6.30 -5.23
C PHE A 90 -10.05 -7.54 -4.81
N VAL A 91 -9.08 -7.94 -5.64
CA VAL A 91 -8.28 -9.16 -5.46
C VAL A 91 -6.79 -8.82 -5.51
N VAL A 92 -6.01 -9.41 -4.60
CA VAL A 92 -4.55 -9.36 -4.65
C VAL A 92 -4.05 -10.33 -5.72
N THR A 93 -3.39 -9.83 -6.76
CA THR A 93 -2.87 -10.63 -7.89
C THR A 93 -1.39 -10.96 -7.75
N GLU A 94 -0.61 -10.08 -7.13
CA GLU A 94 0.80 -10.30 -6.79
C GLU A 94 1.08 -9.82 -5.37
N ALA A 95 1.89 -10.58 -4.65
CA ALA A 95 2.32 -10.24 -3.30
C ALA A 95 3.51 -11.13 -2.90
N ALA A 96 4.73 -10.61 -3.02
CA ALA A 96 5.94 -11.32 -2.64
C ALA A 96 7.06 -10.35 -2.24
N MET A 97 7.90 -10.79 -1.30
CA MET A 97 9.18 -10.18 -0.98
C MET A 97 10.27 -11.24 -1.18
N ILE A 98 10.90 -11.25 -2.35
CA ILE A 98 11.90 -12.26 -2.72
C ILE A 98 13.27 -11.86 -2.23
N GLN A 99 13.90 -12.73 -1.43
CA GLN A 99 15.27 -12.58 -0.97
C GLN A 99 16.24 -13.35 -1.87
N GLY A 100 17.11 -12.60 -2.56
CA GLY A 100 18.26 -13.12 -3.29
C GLY A 100 19.52 -13.22 -2.42
N ARG A 101 20.66 -13.52 -3.04
CA ARG A 101 21.96 -13.60 -2.33
C ARG A 101 22.39 -12.24 -1.75
N ASP A 102 22.20 -11.18 -2.51
CA ASP A 102 22.60 -9.81 -2.22
C ASP A 102 21.54 -8.80 -2.65
N SER A 103 20.28 -9.25 -2.76
CA SER A 103 19.17 -8.43 -3.27
C SER A 103 17.85 -8.75 -2.59
N LEU A 104 16.96 -7.75 -2.60
CA LEU A 104 15.56 -7.87 -2.23
C LEU A 104 14.72 -7.39 -3.40
N THR A 105 13.66 -8.12 -3.74
CA THR A 105 12.67 -7.71 -4.75
C THR A 105 11.27 -7.79 -4.16
N CYS A 106 10.54 -6.68 -4.19
CA CYS A 106 9.13 -6.62 -3.84
C CYS A 106 8.27 -6.63 -5.11
N LEU A 107 7.26 -7.49 -5.13
CA LEU A 107 6.23 -7.59 -6.16
C LEU A 107 4.87 -7.47 -5.49
N VAL A 108 4.09 -6.47 -5.89
CA VAL A 108 2.74 -6.25 -5.37
C VAL A 108 1.81 -5.89 -6.51
N GLY A 109 0.58 -6.39 -6.46
CA GLY A 109 -0.39 -6.19 -7.53
C GLY A 109 -1.81 -6.49 -7.10
N CYS A 110 -2.76 -5.84 -7.76
CA CYS A 110 -4.17 -6.03 -7.53
C CYS A 110 -4.98 -5.96 -8.82
N ARG A 111 -6.20 -6.50 -8.75
CA ARG A 111 -7.25 -6.37 -9.75
C ARG A 111 -8.52 -5.89 -9.07
N LEU A 112 -9.23 -4.96 -9.72
CA LEU A 112 -10.60 -4.60 -9.38
C LEU A 112 -11.52 -4.99 -10.53
N GLU A 113 -12.53 -5.80 -10.27
CA GLU A 113 -13.58 -6.14 -11.24
C GLU A 113 -14.89 -5.47 -10.85
N ILE A 114 -15.64 -4.97 -11.83
CA ILE A 114 -17.04 -4.52 -11.65
C ILE A 114 -17.96 -5.61 -12.15
N LEU A 115 -18.92 -6.01 -11.32
CA LEU A 115 -19.87 -7.08 -11.56
C LEU A 115 -21.30 -6.51 -11.58
N SER A 116 -22.14 -7.02 -12.50
CA SER A 116 -23.58 -6.76 -12.49
C SER A 116 -24.26 -7.47 -11.30
N ALA A 117 -25.53 -7.17 -11.05
CA ALA A 117 -26.31 -7.85 -10.01
C ALA A 117 -26.43 -9.37 -10.26
N GLU A 118 -26.33 -9.80 -11.52
CA GLU A 118 -26.35 -11.19 -11.98
C GLU A 118 -24.94 -11.82 -11.99
N GLY A 119 -23.92 -11.10 -11.53
CA GLY A 119 -22.53 -11.56 -11.48
C GLY A 119 -21.77 -11.48 -12.81
N GLN A 120 -22.30 -10.80 -13.83
CA GLN A 120 -21.58 -10.61 -15.09
C GLN A 120 -20.50 -9.54 -14.93
N ARG A 121 -19.27 -9.81 -15.39
CA ARG A 121 -18.20 -8.80 -15.35
C ARG A 121 -18.43 -7.70 -16.39
N LEU A 122 -18.63 -6.47 -15.91
CA LEU A 122 -18.88 -5.27 -16.70
C LEU A 122 -17.59 -4.52 -17.05
N GLY A 123 -16.53 -4.70 -16.26
CA GLY A 123 -15.23 -4.08 -16.48
C GLY A 123 -14.21 -4.52 -15.44
N PHE A 124 -12.94 -4.21 -15.68
CA PHE A 124 -11.89 -4.45 -14.70
C PHE A 124 -10.69 -3.52 -14.91
N VAL A 125 -9.86 -3.38 -13.89
CA VAL A 125 -8.53 -2.78 -13.95
C VAL A 125 -7.53 -3.65 -13.20
N GLU A 126 -6.28 -3.57 -13.61
CA GLU A 126 -5.15 -4.20 -12.93
C GLU A 126 -4.07 -3.16 -12.69
N ALA A 127 -3.37 -3.30 -11.59
CA ALA A 127 -2.21 -2.49 -11.26
C ALA A 127 -1.16 -3.36 -10.59
N GLN A 128 0.11 -3.10 -10.90
CA GLN A 128 1.24 -3.84 -10.38
C GLN A 128 2.42 -2.90 -10.16
N SER A 129 3.21 -3.18 -9.14
CA SER A 129 4.48 -2.51 -8.88
C SER A 129 5.56 -3.52 -8.53
N ARG A 130 6.76 -3.24 -9.04
CA ARG A 130 7.97 -3.98 -8.76
C ARG A 130 9.06 -3.02 -8.33
N ARG A 131 9.63 -3.27 -7.14
CA ARG A 131 10.86 -2.58 -6.69
C ARG A 131 11.92 -3.58 -6.27
N ALA A 132 13.18 -3.22 -6.47
CA ALA A 132 14.31 -4.03 -6.03
C ALA A 132 15.44 -3.15 -5.49
N VAL A 133 16.19 -3.70 -4.54
CA VAL A 133 17.43 -3.12 -4.00
C VAL A 133 18.50 -4.21 -3.93
N SER A 134 19.77 -3.83 -4.00
CA SER A 134 20.90 -4.78 -3.99
C SER A 134 22.09 -4.27 -3.18
N GLY A 135 23.08 -5.13 -2.98
CA GLY A 135 24.34 -4.81 -2.31
C GLY A 135 24.13 -4.35 -0.87
N SER A 136 24.83 -3.29 -0.47
CA SER A 136 24.75 -2.72 0.87
C SER A 136 23.33 -2.27 1.24
N ASP A 137 22.51 -1.87 0.27
CA ASP A 137 21.17 -1.36 0.53
C ASP A 137 20.20 -2.48 0.89
N ALA A 138 20.31 -3.64 0.24
CA ALA A 138 19.56 -4.84 0.62
C ALA A 138 19.93 -5.38 2.01
N GLY A 139 21.15 -5.12 2.47
CA GLY A 139 21.64 -5.52 3.79
C GLY A 139 21.30 -4.55 4.92
N ARG A 140 20.67 -3.40 4.63
CA ARG A 140 20.32 -2.43 5.68
C ARG A 140 19.25 -3.01 6.62
N PRO A 141 19.30 -2.64 7.92
CA PRO A 141 18.19 -2.93 8.81
C PRO A 141 16.88 -2.40 8.21
N ARG A 142 15.84 -3.25 8.19
CA ARG A 142 14.50 -2.92 7.69
C ARG A 142 14.41 -2.57 6.19
N ALA A 143 15.37 -3.01 5.39
CA ALA A 143 15.35 -2.80 3.94
C ALA A 143 14.07 -3.38 3.30
N ALA A 144 13.58 -4.52 3.79
CA ALA A 144 12.38 -5.17 3.27
C ALA A 144 11.11 -4.33 3.53
N GLU A 145 10.95 -3.79 4.74
CA GLU A 145 9.81 -2.95 5.13
C GLU A 145 9.81 -1.62 4.37
N ALA A 146 11.00 -1.01 4.21
CA ALA A 146 11.15 0.20 3.41
C ALA A 146 10.83 -0.08 1.92
N LEU A 147 11.31 -1.20 1.39
CA LEU A 147 11.04 -1.60 0.00
C LEU A 147 9.56 -1.87 -0.23
N LEU A 148 8.88 -2.55 0.71
CA LEU A 148 7.45 -2.80 0.65
C LEU A 148 6.66 -1.48 0.62
N ARG A 149 6.99 -0.52 1.50
CA ARG A 149 6.33 0.79 1.51
C ARG A 149 6.48 1.51 0.17
N ASN A 150 7.70 1.58 -0.36
CA ASN A 150 7.94 2.23 -1.65
C ASN A 150 7.24 1.52 -2.82
N ALA A 151 7.13 0.18 -2.78
CA ALA A 151 6.39 -0.56 -3.79
C ALA A 151 4.88 -0.34 -3.69
N MET A 152 4.35 -0.20 -2.47
CA MET A 152 2.95 0.11 -2.21
C MET A 152 2.58 1.55 -2.61
N ASP A 153 3.47 2.52 -2.40
CA ASP A 153 3.27 3.90 -2.85
C ASP A 153 3.12 3.96 -4.39
N ASP A 154 3.97 3.22 -5.10
CA ASP A 154 3.85 3.09 -6.56
C ASP A 154 2.58 2.36 -6.99
N LEU A 155 2.26 1.23 -6.34
CA LEU A 155 1.07 0.46 -6.66
C LEU A 155 -0.19 1.31 -6.49
N ASN A 156 -0.23 2.12 -5.42
CA ASN A 156 -1.31 3.02 -5.15
C ASN A 156 -1.52 4.06 -6.26
N VAL A 157 -0.42 4.65 -6.76
CA VAL A 157 -0.46 5.61 -7.87
C VAL A 157 -0.94 4.94 -9.16
N GLU A 158 -0.37 3.77 -9.49
CA GLU A 158 -0.75 3.01 -10.68
C GLU A 158 -2.22 2.57 -10.63
N PHE A 159 -2.66 2.06 -9.48
CA PHE A 159 -4.05 1.65 -9.27
C PHE A 159 -5.03 2.80 -9.48
N GLU A 160 -4.77 3.96 -8.88
CA GLU A 160 -5.61 5.13 -9.08
C GLU A 160 -5.62 5.60 -10.53
N PHE A 161 -4.46 5.61 -11.18
CA PHE A 161 -4.36 5.98 -12.60
C PHE A 161 -5.22 5.05 -13.47
N GLN A 162 -5.06 3.74 -13.31
CA GLN A 162 -5.81 2.74 -14.08
C GLN A 162 -7.31 2.83 -13.81
N LEU A 163 -7.70 3.01 -12.56
CA LEU A 163 -9.11 3.17 -12.18
C LEU A 163 -9.73 4.41 -12.82
N ARG A 164 -9.05 5.57 -12.71
CA ARG A 164 -9.53 6.85 -13.27
C ARG A 164 -9.54 6.86 -14.79
N ARG A 165 -8.65 6.10 -15.43
CA ARG A 165 -8.57 6.02 -16.89
C ARG A 165 -9.63 5.09 -17.47
N THR A 166 -9.77 3.90 -16.89
CA THR A 166 -10.51 2.77 -17.51
C THR A 166 -11.92 2.63 -16.95
N LEU A 167 -12.11 2.87 -15.65
CA LEU A 167 -13.42 2.76 -14.97
C LEU A 167 -13.96 4.14 -14.56
N LYS A 168 -13.64 5.19 -15.34
CA LYS A 168 -14.05 6.58 -15.08
C LYS A 168 -15.57 6.73 -14.91
N ASP A 169 -16.36 5.97 -15.68
CA ASP A 169 -17.83 6.04 -15.68
C ASP A 169 -18.43 5.38 -14.42
N TRP A 170 -17.61 4.61 -13.69
CA TRP A 170 -17.96 4.02 -12.40
C TRP A 170 -17.52 4.89 -11.21
N LEU A 171 -16.68 5.91 -11.44
CA LEU A 171 -16.21 6.80 -10.38
C LEU A 171 -17.19 7.92 -10.13
N VAL A 172 -17.61 8.05 -8.87
CA VAL A 172 -18.39 9.19 -8.40
C VAL A 172 -17.44 10.25 -7.87
N LYS A 173 -17.62 11.50 -8.30
CA LYS A 173 -16.90 12.63 -7.71
C LYS A 173 -17.39 12.82 -6.28
N SER A 174 -16.60 12.41 -5.30
CA SER A 174 -16.86 12.74 -3.90
C SER A 174 -16.60 14.24 -3.70
N ALA A 175 -17.64 15.02 -3.42
CA ALA A 175 -17.46 16.36 -2.86
C ALA A 175 -17.04 16.20 -1.39
N PRO A 176 -16.13 17.05 -0.87
CA PRO A 176 -15.93 17.15 0.57
C PRO A 176 -17.29 17.42 1.24
N GLY A 177 -17.54 16.77 2.38
CA GLY A 177 -18.69 17.08 3.21
C GLY A 177 -18.66 18.55 3.66
N PRO A 178 -19.80 19.09 4.16
CA PRO A 178 -19.90 20.49 4.58
C PRO A 178 -18.84 20.92 5.61
N ASP A 179 -18.30 19.98 6.39
CA ASP A 179 -17.24 20.22 7.39
C ASP A 179 -15.82 19.92 6.86
N GLY A 180 -15.66 19.70 5.55
CA GLY A 180 -14.40 19.28 4.92
C GLY A 180 -14.03 17.81 5.14
N THR A 181 -14.87 17.05 5.84
CA THR A 181 -14.72 15.61 6.06
C THR A 181 -15.25 14.81 4.87
N LEU A 182 -14.58 13.70 4.54
CA LEU A 182 -15.02 12.80 3.48
C LEU A 182 -16.23 11.97 3.95
N PRO A 183 -17.17 11.62 3.04
CA PRO A 183 -18.32 10.81 3.41
C PRO A 183 -17.86 9.46 3.97
N ALA A 184 -18.32 9.14 5.18
CA ALA A 184 -18.11 7.81 5.77
C ALA A 184 -18.81 6.74 4.92
N ALA A 185 -18.24 5.53 4.90
CA ALA A 185 -18.94 4.38 4.34
C ALA A 185 -20.33 4.25 4.95
N PRO A 186 -21.37 3.94 4.15
CA PRO A 186 -22.70 3.73 4.71
C PRO A 186 -22.60 2.61 5.76
N PRO A 187 -23.23 2.78 6.94
CA PRO A 187 -23.25 1.73 7.93
C PRO A 187 -23.89 0.48 7.31
N ALA A 188 -23.29 -0.69 7.53
CA ALA A 188 -23.87 -1.98 7.14
C ALA A 188 -25.29 -2.06 7.72
N GLY A 189 -26.28 -1.96 6.84
CA GLY A 189 -27.63 -1.55 7.22
C GLY A 189 -28.37 -2.52 8.13
N GLY A 190 -29.03 -1.97 9.14
CA GLY A 190 -30.31 -2.50 9.62
C GLY A 190 -31.42 -1.66 9.00
N VAL A 191 -32.18 -2.23 8.06
CA VAL A 191 -33.36 -1.56 7.49
C VAL A 191 -34.46 -1.52 8.57
N THR A 192 -34.72 -0.35 9.15
CA THR A 192 -35.93 -0.12 9.95
C THR A 192 -37.08 0.25 9.02
N VAL A 193 -38.04 -0.65 8.90
CA VAL A 193 -39.32 -0.39 8.22
C VAL A 193 -40.18 0.48 9.13
N GLU A 194 -40.47 1.70 8.70
CA GLU A 194 -41.45 2.58 9.37
C GLU A 194 -42.86 2.19 8.91
N PRO A 195 -43.77 1.77 9.81
CA PRO A 195 -45.13 1.42 9.42
C PRO A 195 -45.97 2.69 9.19
N LEU A 196 -46.67 2.69 8.04
CA LEU A 196 -47.59 3.75 7.61
C LEU A 196 -48.60 4.12 8.72
N PRO A 197 -48.86 5.42 8.96
CA PRO A 197 -49.87 5.84 9.93
C PRO A 197 -51.26 5.37 9.50
N LYS A 198 -51.95 4.72 10.44
CA LYS A 198 -53.36 4.37 10.27
C LYS A 198 -54.20 5.63 10.47
N THR A 199 -55.00 5.94 9.47
CA THR A 199 -56.06 6.97 9.47
C THR A 199 -57.06 6.76 10.58
#